data_AF-X0KUH4-F1
#
_entry.id   AF-X0KUH4-F1
#
_cell.length_a   1.000
_cell.length_b   1.000
_cell.length_c   1.000
_cell.angle_alpha   90.00
_cell.angle_beta   90.00
_cell.angle_gamma   90.00
#
_symmetry.space_group_name_H-M   'P 1'
#
loop_
_entity.id
_entity.type
_entity.pdbx_description
1 polymer ?
#
loop_
_entity_poly.entity_id
_entity_poly.type
_entity_poly.pdbx_seq_one_letter_code
_entity_poly.pdbx_strand_id
1 'polypeptide(L)'
;MGMPLAYPKAIYSWCLDYKQMGRCCKTSTGPREWTKEEMVAYSDWDKAEPDHIEAQIARETENGRLFTSRRDIGELWEIAYQDIDEQEALYSAMEEEESCIVVQL
;
A
#
# COMPACT_ATOMS: atom_id res chain seq x y z
N MET A 1 -16.10 -15.62 -5.36
CA MET A 1 -14.96 -14.70 -5.57
C MET A 1 -15.31 -13.71 -6.68
N GLY A 2 -16.13 -12.70 -6.39
CA GLY A 2 -16.41 -11.62 -7.35
C GLY A 2 -15.67 -10.39 -6.89
N MET A 3 -14.75 -9.86 -7.71
CA MET A 3 -14.10 -8.58 -7.42
C MET A 3 -15.15 -7.55 -6.97
N PRO A 4 -14.89 -6.76 -5.91
CA PRO A 4 -15.79 -5.69 -5.52
C PRO A 4 -16.00 -4.72 -6.69
N LEU A 5 -17.22 -4.18 -6.77
CA LEU A 5 -17.74 -3.16 -7.68
C LEU A 5 -16.69 -2.55 -8.63
N ALA A 6 -16.87 -2.81 -9.93
CA ALA A 6 -16.06 -2.28 -11.01
C ALA A 6 -15.62 -0.83 -10.71
N TYR A 7 -14.32 -0.65 -10.47
CA TYR A 7 -13.75 0.66 -10.23
C TYR A 7 -14.09 1.55 -11.43
N PRO A 8 -14.45 2.83 -11.22
CA PRO A 8 -14.77 3.71 -12.32
C PRO A 8 -13.58 3.80 -13.29
N LYS A 9 -13.86 3.88 -14.60
CA LYS A 9 -12.84 3.97 -15.66
C LYS A 9 -11.80 5.07 -15.43
N ALA A 10 -12.20 6.12 -14.72
CA ALA A 10 -11.33 7.22 -14.31
C ALA A 10 -10.15 6.75 -13.45
N ILE A 11 -10.35 5.76 -12.56
CA ILE A 11 -9.27 5.24 -11.70
C ILE A 11 -8.23 4.51 -12.54
N TYR A 12 -8.64 3.62 -13.45
CA TYR A 12 -7.69 2.96 -14.35
C TYR A 12 -6.92 3.95 -15.24
N SER A 13 -7.58 5.00 -15.71
CA SER A 13 -6.90 6.07 -16.47
C SER A 13 -5.93 6.87 -15.62
N TRP A 14 -6.25 7.06 -14.34
CA TRP A 14 -5.39 7.76 -13.39
C TRP A 14 -4.16 6.91 -13.03
N CYS A 15 -4.31 5.60 -12.81
CA CYS A 15 -3.18 4.69 -12.56
C CYS A 15 -2.14 4.70 -13.70
N LEU A 16 -2.61 4.80 -14.94
CA LEU A 16 -1.77 4.84 -16.14
C LEU A 16 -1.07 6.20 -16.37
N ASP A 17 -1.39 7.22 -15.57
CA ASP A 17 -0.67 8.49 -15.61
C ASP A 17 0.80 8.28 -15.24
N TYR A 18 1.70 9.03 -15.89
CA TYR A 18 3.14 8.89 -15.70
C TYR A 18 3.63 9.27 -14.30
N LYS A 19 2.81 10.02 -13.54
CA LYS A 19 3.08 10.36 -12.14
C LYS A 19 2.70 9.24 -11.16
N GLN A 20 1.91 8.28 -11.63
CA GLN A 20 1.44 7.13 -10.84
C GLN A 20 2.24 5.88 -11.25
N MET A 21 1.57 4.86 -11.80
CA MET A 21 2.23 3.62 -12.25
C MET A 21 2.85 3.75 -13.65
N GLY A 22 2.48 4.78 -14.41
CA GLY A 22 2.86 4.94 -15.80
C GLY A 22 2.22 3.92 -16.74
N ARG A 23 2.51 4.05 -18.05
CA ARG A 23 1.81 3.26 -19.08
C ARG A 23 2.06 1.76 -19.01
N CYS A 24 3.23 1.32 -18.53
CA CYS A 24 3.60 -0.09 -18.53
C CYS A 24 4.53 -0.43 -17.36
N CYS A 25 4.36 -1.65 -16.87
CA CYS A 25 5.25 -2.29 -15.90
C CYS A 25 6.57 -2.66 -16.57
N LYS A 26 7.70 -2.37 -15.93
CA LYS A 26 9.03 -2.78 -16.40
C LYS A 26 9.42 -4.11 -15.76
N THR A 27 9.49 -5.16 -16.56
CA THR A 27 9.95 -6.49 -16.12
C THR A 27 11.28 -6.84 -16.77
N SER A 28 11.97 -7.87 -16.25
CA SER A 28 13.23 -8.37 -16.84
C SER A 28 13.08 -8.84 -18.29
N THR A 29 11.86 -9.23 -18.70
CA THR A 29 11.54 -9.68 -20.06
C THR A 29 11.13 -8.52 -20.99
N GLY A 30 10.91 -7.32 -20.43
CA GLY A 30 10.51 -6.13 -21.18
C GLY A 30 9.28 -5.41 -20.58
N PRO A 31 8.77 -4.38 -21.26
CA PRO A 31 7.57 -3.66 -20.83
C PRO A 31 6.31 -4.51 -21.01
N ARG A 32 5.48 -4.56 -19.97
CA ARG A 32 4.19 -5.27 -19.94
C ARG A 32 3.07 -4.31 -19.54
N GLU A 33 1.87 -4.51 -20.08
CA GLU A 33 0.68 -3.80 -19.59
C GLU A 33 0.34 -4.23 -18.16
N TRP A 34 -0.06 -3.26 -17.33
CA TRP A 34 -0.57 -3.51 -15.98
C TRP A 34 -1.88 -4.29 -16.04
N THR A 35 -2.06 -5.26 -15.14
CA THR A 35 -3.37 -5.92 -14.99
C THR A 35 -4.34 -5.01 -14.24
N LYS A 36 -5.64 -5.30 -14.34
CA LYS A 36 -6.65 -4.51 -13.63
C LYS A 36 -6.53 -4.71 -12.13
N GLU A 37 -6.16 -5.90 -11.70
CA GLU A 37 -5.91 -6.27 -10.32
C GLU A 37 -4.74 -5.44 -9.76
N GLU A 38 -3.64 -5.32 -10.51
CA GLU A 38 -2.50 -4.49 -10.11
C GLU A 38 -2.87 -3.02 -10.00
N MET A 39 -3.65 -2.49 -10.94
CA MET A 39 -4.12 -1.09 -10.88
C MET A 39 -5.04 -0.83 -9.69
N VAL A 40 -5.94 -1.79 -9.38
CA VAL A 40 -6.85 -1.68 -8.23
C VAL A 40 -6.07 -1.79 -6.93
N ALA A 41 -5.16 -2.75 -6.81
CA ALA A 41 -4.29 -2.90 -5.64
C ALA A 41 -3.48 -1.62 -5.37
N TYR A 42 -2.89 -1.03 -6.42
CA TYR A 42 -2.19 0.24 -6.28
C TYR A 42 -3.12 1.39 -5.85
N SER A 43 -4.34 1.42 -6.37
CA SER A 43 -5.32 2.45 -6.00
C SER A 43 -5.80 2.33 -4.55
N ASP A 44 -5.90 1.11 -4.04
CA ASP A 44 -6.30 0.87 -2.66
C ASP A 44 -5.15 1.22 -1.71
N TRP A 45 -3.91 0.88 -2.09
CA TRP A 45 -2.71 1.33 -1.38
C TRP A 45 -2.58 2.86 -1.35
N ASP A 46 -2.70 3.55 -2.48
CA ASP A 46 -2.61 5.02 -2.58
C ASP A 46 -3.67 5.74 -1.73
N LYS A 47 -4.84 5.14 -1.56
CA LYS A 47 -5.89 5.71 -0.69
C LYS A 47 -5.64 5.48 0.79
N ALA A 48 -5.01 4.37 1.15
CA ALA A 48 -4.74 4.02 2.54
C ALA A 48 -3.46 4.69 3.07
N GLU A 49 -2.46 4.90 2.21
CA GLU A 49 -1.16 5.46 2.59
C GLU A 49 -1.26 6.84 3.30
N PRO A 50 -2.09 7.80 2.86
CA PRO A 50 -2.25 9.08 3.56
C PRO A 50 -2.72 8.92 5.00
N ASP A 51 -3.69 8.03 5.27
CA ASP A 51 -4.20 7.78 6.62
C ASP A 51 -3.11 7.17 7.52
N HIS A 52 -2.27 6.29 6.95
CA HIS A 52 -1.10 5.74 7.64
C HIS A 52 -0.09 6.84 8.01
N ILE A 53 0.24 7.71 7.06
CA ILE A 53 1.17 8.83 7.30
C ILE A 53 0.61 9.78 8.36
N GLU A 54 -0.68 10.13 8.28
CA GLU A 54 -1.33 10.99 9.28
C GLU A 54 -1.32 10.36 10.68
N ALA A 55 -1.56 9.05 10.80
CA ALA A 55 -1.48 8.34 12.06
C ALA A 55 -0.06 8.35 12.65
N GLN A 56 0.97 8.15 11.81
CA GLN A 56 2.37 8.25 12.23
C GLN A 56 2.70 9.68 12.69
N ILE A 57 2.27 10.70 11.94
CA ILE A 57 2.43 12.11 12.32
C ILE A 57 1.74 12.40 13.66
N ALA A 58 0.52 11.91 13.87
CA ALA A 58 -0.18 12.10 15.14
C ALA A 58 0.60 11.52 16.32
N ARG A 59 1.09 10.27 16.20
CA ARG A 59 1.93 9.61 17.22
C ARG A 59 3.22 10.40 17.50
N GLU A 60 3.88 10.87 16.46
CA GLU A 60 5.11 11.65 16.62
C GLU A 60 4.87 13.03 17.23
N THR A 61 3.69 13.60 17.01
CA THR A 61 3.27 14.90 17.57
C THR A 61 3.02 14.75 19.06
N GLU A 62 2.29 13.70 19.44
CA GLU A 62 2.02 13.36 20.84
C GLU A 62 3.31 13.08 21.62
N ASN A 63 4.25 12.37 20.99
CA ASN A 63 5.56 12.07 21.58
C ASN A 63 6.52 13.28 21.61
N GLY A 64 6.11 14.45 21.12
CA GLY A 64 6.94 15.67 21.06
C GLY A 64 8.17 15.55 20.16
N ARG A 65 8.17 14.57 19.25
CA ARG A 65 9.31 14.24 18.36
C ARG A 65 9.19 14.90 17.00
N LEU A 66 7.97 15.27 16.59
CA LEU A 66 7.75 16.01 15.35
C LEU A 66 8.48 17.35 15.43
N PHE A 67 9.52 17.49 14.60
CA PHE A 67 10.38 18.67 14.45
C PHE A 67 11.50 18.90 15.48
N THR A 68 11.74 18.01 16.46
CA THR A 68 12.72 18.30 17.54
C THR A 68 14.16 17.84 17.29
N SER A 69 14.47 17.10 16.23
CA SER A 69 15.86 16.80 15.86
C SER A 69 16.02 16.42 14.39
N ARG A 70 17.21 16.71 13.84
CA ARG A 70 17.68 16.14 12.57
C ARG A 70 17.78 14.63 12.75
N ARG A 71 16.82 13.88 12.20
CA ARG A 71 16.83 12.42 12.24
C ARG A 71 18.05 11.90 11.51
N ASP A 72 18.74 10.95 12.12
CA ASP A 72 19.77 10.20 11.42
C ASP A 72 19.10 9.32 10.35
N ILE A 73 19.80 9.09 9.24
CA ILE A 73 19.33 8.22 8.15
C ILE A 73 19.06 6.82 8.69
N GLY A 74 19.87 6.33 9.64
CA GLY A 74 19.66 5.05 10.29
C GLY A 74 18.33 4.96 11.04
N GLU A 75 17.96 5.99 11.79
CA GLU A 75 16.67 6.01 12.51
C GLU A 75 15.47 6.01 11.56
N LEU A 76 15.58 6.67 10.41
CA LEU A 76 14.53 6.66 9.39
C LEU A 76 14.36 5.27 8.78
N TRP A 77 15.46 4.55 8.54
CA TRP A 77 15.42 3.17 8.06
C TRP A 77 14.81 2.22 9.08
N GLU A 78 15.15 2.35 10.37
CA GLU A 78 14.55 1.53 11.42
C GLU A 78 13.02 1.71 11.51
N ILE A 79 12.54 2.96 11.41
CA ILE A 79 11.11 3.24 11.37
C ILE A 79 10.45 2.60 10.13
N ALA A 80 11.09 2.72 8.96
CA ALA A 80 10.58 2.09 7.73
C ALA A 80 10.57 0.56 7.81
N TYR A 81 11.58 -0.05 8.42
CA TYR A 81 11.61 -1.51 8.62
C TYR A 81 10.51 -1.99 9.57
N GLN A 82 10.26 -1.25 10.65
CA GLN A 82 9.18 -1.57 11.57
C GLN A 82 7.81 -1.46 10.89
N ASP A 83 7.59 -0.41 10.09
CA ASP A 83 6.34 -0.25 9.32
C ASP A 83 6.14 -1.41 8.32
N ILE A 84 7.20 -1.85 7.64
CA ILE A 84 7.15 -3.01 6.74
C ILE A 84 6.77 -4.29 7.49
N ASP A 85 7.38 -4.56 8.65
CA ASP A 85 7.09 -5.74 9.48
C ASP A 85 5.64 -5.73 9.99
N GLU A 86 5.16 -4.56 10.44
CA GLU A 86 3.76 -4.37 10.84
C GLU A 86 2.79 -4.62 9.68
N GLN A 87 3.09 -4.14 8.47
CA GLN A 87 2.27 -4.41 7.29
C GLN A 87 2.30 -5.88 6.88
N GLU A 88 3.47 -6.53 6.89
CA GLU A 88 3.60 -7.95 6.53
C GLU A 88 2.81 -8.85 7.51
N ALA A 89 2.79 -8.50 8.80
CA ALA A 89 1.97 -9.17 9.80
C ALA A 89 0.46 -9.01 9.53
N LEU A 90 0.00 -7.81 9.13
CA LEU A 90 -1.40 -7.57 8.75
C LEU A 90 -1.80 -8.36 7.50
N TYR A 91 -0.95 -8.38 6.47
CA TYR A 91 -1.19 -9.16 5.25
C TYR A 91 -1.26 -10.67 5.55
N SER A 92 -0.34 -11.19 6.37
CA SER A 92 -0.32 -12.60 6.76
C SER A 92 -1.57 -12.98 7.56
N ALA A 93 -2.03 -12.12 8.48
CA ALA A 93 -3.27 -12.35 9.22
C ALA A 93 -4.53 -12.32 8.33
N MET A 94 -4.55 -11.47 7.30
CA MET A 94 -5.64 -11.41 6.32
C MET A 94 -5.71 -12.69 5.47
N GLU A 95 -4.57 -13.25 5.04
CA GLU A 95 -4.53 -14.54 4.33
C GLU A 95 -5.08 -15.70 5.18
N GLU A 96 -4.77 -15.71 6.49
CA GLU A 96 -5.31 -16.70 7.42
C GLU A 96 -6.84 -16.58 7.58
N GLU A 97 -7.39 -15.37 7.61
CA GLU A 97 -8.83 -15.11 7.70
C GLU A 97 -9.57 -15.54 6.42
N GLU A 98 -9.00 -15.27 5.24
CA GLU A 98 -9.54 -15.75 3.95
C GLU A 98 -9.51 -17.29 3.83
N SER A 99 -8.54 -17.95 4.45
CA SER A 99 -8.45 -19.42 4.49
C SER A 99 -9.48 -20.08 5.42
N CYS A 100 -10.06 -19.31 6.35
CA CYS A 100 -11.03 -19.80 7.35
C CYS A 100 -12.49 -19.79 6.85
N ILE A 101 -12.77 -19.32 5.63
CA ILE A 101 -14.09 -19.44 4.99
C ILE A 101 -14.19 -20.81 4.27
N VAL A 102 -13.97 -21.91 4.99
CA VAL A 102 -14.34 -23.24 4.51
C VAL A 102 -15.82 -23.46 4.82
N VAL A 103 -16.61 -23.48 3.75
CA VAL A 103 -18.04 -23.76 3.71
C VAL A 103 -18.37 -25.01 4.54
N GLN A 104 -19.15 -24.87 5.61
CA GLN A 104 -19.91 -25.98 6.18
C GLN A 104 -20.95 -26.43 5.14
N LEU A 105 -20.74 -27.61 4.57
CA LEU A 105 -21.76 -28.39 3.86
C LEU A 105 -22.61 -29.17 4.86
#